data_AF-A0A662B4Q7-F1
#
_entry.id   AF-A0A662B4Q7-F1
#
_cell.length_a   1.000
_cell.length_b   1.000
_cell.length_c   1.000
_cell.angle_alpha   90.00
_cell.angle_beta   90.00
_cell.angle_gamma   90.00
#
_symmetry.space_group_name_H-M   'P 1'
#
loop_
_entity.id
_entity.type
_entity.pdbx_description
1 polymer ?
#
loop_
_entity_poly.entity_id
_entity_poly.type
_entity_poly.pdbx_seq_one_letter_code
_entity_poly.pdbx_strand_id
1 'polypeptide(L)'
;KFSDIPICLEANVPEFEGFLLGIARQLSDNVIKMNSEMRKQVHLSGVFACNFVNYLYNIAGDILSKNNIDENILKPLIRETADKIIDLPPLLAQTGPAVRNDTESIKKHLDLLSSSPEYQQIYKLISDDIFKAHNLVT
;
A
#
# COMPACT_ATOMS: atom_id res chain seq x y z
N LYS A 1 -1.33 18.36 5.56
CA LYS A 1 -0.35 19.48 5.49
C LYS A 1 1.04 18.85 5.38
N PHE A 2 2.09 19.56 4.96
CA PHE A 2 3.44 18.96 4.94
C PHE A 2 3.97 18.67 6.36
N SER A 3 3.39 19.33 7.37
CA SER A 3 3.68 19.18 8.80
C SER A 3 3.74 17.73 9.29
N ASP A 4 2.96 16.83 8.69
CA ASP A 4 2.78 15.46 9.19
C ASP A 4 3.64 14.45 8.39
N ILE A 5 4.23 14.88 7.26
CA ILE A 5 5.02 14.03 6.38
C ILE A 5 6.40 13.83 7.00
N PRO A 6 6.86 12.59 7.22
CA PRO A 6 8.18 12.34 7.80
C PRO A 6 9.28 12.86 6.87
N ILE A 7 10.19 13.66 7.41
CA ILE A 7 11.44 14.06 6.76
C ILE A 7 12.57 13.23 7.37
N CYS A 8 13.07 12.26 6.60
CA CYS A 8 14.20 11.42 7.00
C CYS A 8 15.53 12.11 6.63
N LEU A 9 16.35 12.41 7.63
CA LEU A 9 17.57 13.20 7.47
C LEU A 9 18.82 12.35 7.73
N GLU A 10 19.83 12.52 6.88
CA GLU A 10 21.19 12.02 7.06
C GLU A 10 22.17 13.12 6.66
N ALA A 11 23.25 13.26 7.42
CA ALA A 11 24.38 14.10 7.07
C ALA A 11 25.68 13.40 7.51
N ASN A 12 26.76 13.69 6.80
CA ASN A 12 28.09 13.16 7.09
C ASN A 12 28.90 14.05 8.05
N VAL A 13 28.41 15.25 8.36
CA VAL A 13 29.10 16.26 9.18
C VAL A 13 28.10 16.89 10.16
N PRO A 14 28.41 16.98 11.48
CA PRO A 14 27.47 17.48 12.49
C PRO A 14 26.95 18.90 12.26
N GLU A 15 27.80 19.82 11.79
CA GLU A 15 27.43 21.20 11.51
C GLU A 15 26.37 21.28 10.39
N PHE A 16 26.57 20.48 9.35
CA PHE A 16 25.62 20.40 8.23
C PHE A 16 24.33 19.70 8.63
N GLU A 17 24.40 18.69 9.51
CA GLU A 17 23.23 18.05 10.09
C GLU A 17 22.34 19.06 10.84
N GLY A 18 22.96 19.93 11.66
CA GLY A 18 22.24 20.98 12.39
C GLY A 18 21.53 21.96 11.47
N PHE A 19 22.19 22.36 10.37
CA PHE A 19 21.60 23.21 9.35
C PHE A 19 20.38 22.54 8.67
N LEU A 20 20.54 21.31 8.20
CA LEU A 20 19.45 20.55 7.57
C LEU A 20 18.27 20.33 8.54
N LEU A 21 18.55 20.08 9.81
CA LEU A 21 17.53 19.90 10.84
C LEU A 21 16.74 21.19 11.06
N GLY A 22 17.40 22.35 11.00
CA GLY A 22 16.76 23.66 11.07
C GLY A 22 15.79 23.92 9.91
N ILE A 23 16.15 23.50 8.69
CA ILE A 23 15.25 23.58 7.52
C ILE A 23 14.09 22.60 7.66
N ALA A 24 14.39 21.33 7.97
CA ALA A 24 13.37 20.28 8.03
C ALA A 24 12.27 20.59 9.05
N ARG A 25 12.64 21.15 10.20
CA ARG A 25 11.68 21.53 11.26
C ARG A 25 10.79 22.73 10.91
N GLN A 26 11.12 23.50 9.89
CA GLN A 26 10.22 24.54 9.38
C GLN A 26 9.15 23.97 8.44
N LEU A 27 9.37 22.74 7.93
CA LEU A 27 8.50 22.09 6.95
C LEU A 27 7.63 21.00 7.57
N SER A 28 8.18 20.25 8.53
CA SER A 28 7.54 19.11 9.16
C SER A 28 7.78 19.09 10.68
N ASP A 29 6.75 18.73 11.42
CA ASP A 29 6.84 18.42 12.85
C ASP A 29 7.44 17.01 13.06
N ASN A 30 7.52 16.21 12.00
CA ASN A 30 8.03 14.84 11.99
C ASN A 30 9.39 14.75 11.27
N VAL A 31 10.47 15.12 11.97
CA VAL A 31 11.85 15.00 11.45
C VAL A 31 12.59 13.88 12.16
N ILE A 32 13.08 12.91 11.39
CA ILE A 32 13.71 11.69 11.92
C ILE A 32 15.12 11.57 11.37
N LYS A 33 16.10 11.39 12.25
CA LYS A 33 17.48 11.05 11.84
C LYS A 33 17.54 9.57 11.49
N MET A 34 18.05 9.26 10.30
CA MET A 34 18.17 7.88 9.81
C MET A 34 19.45 7.70 9.01
N ASN A 35 20.16 6.60 9.23
CA ASN A 35 21.26 6.23 8.36
C ASN A 35 20.76 5.72 6.99
N SER A 36 21.68 5.60 6.05
CA SER A 36 21.41 5.13 4.69
C SER A 36 20.69 3.78 4.65
N GLU A 37 21.02 2.86 5.55
CA GLU A 37 20.40 1.53 5.54
C GLU A 37 18.95 1.59 6.01
N MET A 38 18.65 2.34 7.07
CA MET A 38 17.28 2.61 7.51
C MET A 38 16.46 3.28 6.42
N ARG A 39 17.03 4.28 5.70
CA ARG A 39 16.31 4.95 4.61
C ARG A 39 15.97 4.01 3.46
N LYS A 40 16.85 3.05 3.12
CA LYS A 40 16.52 2.03 2.10
C LYS A 40 15.34 1.18 2.53
N GLN A 41 15.30 0.75 3.79
CA GLN A 41 14.19 -0.03 4.31
C GLN A 41 12.88 0.78 4.28
N VAL A 42 12.90 2.03 4.73
CA VAL A 42 11.74 2.94 4.66
C VAL A 42 11.26 3.14 3.22
N HIS A 43 12.19 3.35 2.28
CA HIS A 43 11.85 3.52 0.88
C HIS A 43 11.19 2.26 0.32
N LEU A 44 11.78 1.09 0.56
CA LEU A 44 11.21 -0.19 0.13
C LEU A 44 9.81 -0.40 0.73
N SER A 45 9.62 -0.17 2.02
CA SER A 45 8.30 -0.25 2.66
C SER A 45 7.30 0.73 2.04
N GLY A 46 7.73 1.96 1.71
CA GLY A 46 6.90 2.94 1.02
C GLY A 46 6.50 2.53 -0.41
N VAL A 47 7.37 1.80 -1.11
CA VAL A 47 7.02 1.21 -2.42
C VAL A 47 5.85 0.24 -2.28
N PHE A 48 5.88 -0.66 -1.27
CA PHE A 48 4.76 -1.56 -1.01
C PHE A 48 3.49 -0.82 -0.56
N ALA A 49 3.62 0.08 0.44
CA ALA A 49 2.48 0.74 1.06
C ALA A 49 1.79 1.77 0.14
N CYS A 50 2.53 2.40 -0.77
CA CYS A 50 2.01 3.50 -1.57
C CYS A 50 2.09 3.24 -3.07
N ASN A 51 3.27 2.84 -3.59
CA ASN A 51 3.47 2.76 -5.04
C ASN A 51 2.73 1.56 -5.65
N PHE A 52 2.89 0.37 -5.07
CA PHE A 52 2.18 -0.83 -5.52
C PHE A 52 0.68 -0.68 -5.32
N VAL A 53 0.24 -0.15 -4.18
CA VAL A 53 -1.17 0.13 -3.92
C VAL A 53 -1.77 1.08 -4.97
N ASN A 54 -1.06 2.13 -5.37
CA ASN A 54 -1.52 3.02 -6.44
C ASN A 54 -1.66 2.29 -7.80
N TYR A 55 -0.75 1.35 -8.10
CA TYR A 55 -0.89 0.50 -9.29
C TYR A 55 -2.11 -0.42 -9.21
N LEU A 56 -2.45 -0.95 -8.02
CA LEU A 56 -3.69 -1.72 -7.83
C LEU A 56 -4.94 -0.87 -8.05
N TYR A 57 -4.91 0.43 -7.70
CA TYR A 57 -5.99 1.36 -8.05
C TYR A 57 -6.14 1.51 -9.57
N ASN A 58 -5.03 1.60 -10.29
CA ASN A 58 -5.04 1.66 -11.75
C ASN A 58 -5.64 0.39 -12.38
N ILE A 59 -5.26 -0.80 -11.92
CA ILE A 59 -5.87 -2.06 -12.37
C ILE A 59 -7.38 -2.06 -12.13
N ALA A 60 -7.82 -1.61 -10.94
CA ALA A 60 -9.24 -1.53 -10.62
C ALA A 60 -9.99 -0.54 -11.54
N GLY A 61 -9.39 0.63 -11.83
CA GLY A 61 -9.92 1.60 -12.79
C GLY A 61 -10.02 1.04 -14.20
N ASP A 62 -9.00 0.32 -14.67
CA ASP A 62 -8.99 -0.35 -15.98
C ASP A 62 -10.12 -1.38 -16.10
N ILE A 63 -10.37 -2.17 -15.05
CA ILE A 63 -11.48 -3.15 -15.00
C ILE A 63 -12.83 -2.44 -15.08
N LEU A 64 -13.03 -1.36 -14.32
CA LEU A 64 -14.29 -0.62 -14.32
C LEU A 64 -14.54 0.09 -15.65
N SER A 65 -13.52 0.73 -16.20
CA SER A 65 -13.58 1.44 -17.48
C SER A 65 -13.96 0.53 -18.64
N LYS A 66 -13.38 -0.69 -18.71
CA LYS A 66 -13.77 -1.72 -19.71
C LYS A 66 -15.24 -2.13 -19.62
N ASN A 67 -15.88 -1.92 -18.47
CA ASN A 67 -17.29 -2.22 -18.23
C ASN A 67 -18.18 -0.97 -18.23
N ASN A 68 -17.66 0.20 -18.62
CA ASN A 68 -18.36 1.49 -18.59
C ASN A 68 -18.88 1.89 -17.21
N ILE A 69 -18.13 1.56 -16.15
CA ILE A 69 -18.44 1.92 -14.77
C ILE A 69 -17.50 3.03 -14.32
N ASP A 70 -18.03 4.06 -13.65
CA ASP A 70 -17.23 5.16 -13.10
C ASP A 70 -16.36 4.70 -11.92
N GLU A 71 -15.05 4.89 -12.01
CA GLU A 71 -14.06 4.58 -10.97
C GLU A 71 -14.30 5.33 -9.65
N ASN A 72 -15.04 6.44 -9.67
CA ASN A 72 -15.39 7.20 -8.47
C ASN A 72 -16.11 6.34 -7.42
N ILE A 73 -16.77 5.25 -7.83
CA ILE A 73 -17.41 4.29 -6.93
C ILE A 73 -16.41 3.65 -5.94
N LEU A 74 -15.12 3.55 -6.30
CA LEU A 74 -14.09 2.95 -5.45
C LEU A 74 -13.52 3.93 -4.42
N LYS A 75 -13.60 5.25 -4.65
CA LYS A 75 -12.96 6.26 -3.79
C LYS A 75 -13.38 6.14 -2.32
N PRO A 76 -14.66 5.97 -1.98
CA PRO A 76 -15.07 5.76 -0.58
C PRO A 76 -14.51 4.46 0.02
N LEU A 77 -14.46 3.37 -0.76
CA LEU A 77 -13.98 2.05 -0.31
C LEU A 77 -12.46 2.06 -0.08
N ILE A 78 -11.71 2.70 -0.96
CA ILE A 78 -10.27 2.93 -0.82
C ILE A 78 -9.99 3.72 0.45
N ARG A 79 -10.74 4.80 0.67
CA ARG A 79 -10.61 5.62 1.88
C ARG A 79 -10.90 4.84 3.14
N GLU A 80 -12.01 4.10 3.18
CA GLU A 80 -12.36 3.26 4.33
C GLU A 80 -11.26 2.23 4.64
N THR A 81 -10.66 1.63 3.60
CA THR A 81 -9.57 0.65 3.76
C THR A 81 -8.31 1.31 4.32
N ALA A 82 -7.95 2.49 3.83
CA ALA A 82 -6.79 3.25 4.32
C ALA A 82 -7.02 3.80 5.74
N ASP A 83 -8.23 4.22 6.08
CA ASP A 83 -8.55 4.75 7.40
C ASP A 83 -8.54 3.62 8.46
N LYS A 84 -8.96 2.39 8.10
CA LYS A 84 -8.94 1.23 9.03
C LYS A 84 -7.57 0.92 9.62
N ILE A 85 -6.48 1.13 8.87
CA ILE A 85 -5.14 0.79 9.36
C ILE A 85 -4.62 1.75 10.44
N ILE A 86 -5.32 2.87 10.68
CA ILE A 86 -5.01 3.79 11.78
C ILE A 86 -5.32 3.13 13.12
N ASP A 87 -6.41 2.37 13.20
CA ASP A 87 -6.91 1.78 14.44
C ASP A 87 -6.71 0.25 14.52
N LEU A 88 -6.50 -0.41 13.39
CA LEU A 88 -6.43 -1.87 13.30
C LEU A 88 -5.18 -2.34 12.53
N PRO A 89 -4.41 -3.31 13.05
CA PRO A 89 -3.28 -3.88 12.32
C PRO A 89 -3.71 -4.40 10.93
N PRO A 90 -2.92 -4.19 9.86
CA PRO A 90 -3.30 -4.58 8.50
C PRO A 90 -3.71 -6.04 8.36
N LEU A 91 -3.05 -6.96 9.08
CA LEU A 91 -3.40 -8.38 9.09
C LEU A 91 -4.83 -8.61 9.61
N LEU A 92 -5.26 -7.89 10.66
CA LEU A 92 -6.61 -8.03 11.21
C LEU A 92 -7.65 -7.25 10.40
N ALA A 93 -7.24 -6.18 9.72
CA ALA A 93 -8.10 -5.39 8.84
C ALA A 93 -8.40 -6.11 7.51
N GLN A 94 -7.60 -7.10 7.13
CA GLN A 94 -7.73 -7.83 5.89
C GLN A 94 -9.03 -8.64 5.87
N THR A 95 -9.82 -8.48 4.81
CA THR A 95 -11.04 -9.24 4.56
C THR A 95 -11.04 -9.78 3.12
N GLY A 96 -12.17 -10.35 2.69
CA GLY A 96 -12.38 -10.81 1.32
C GLY A 96 -12.28 -12.33 1.14
N PRO A 97 -12.41 -12.80 -0.11
CA PRO A 97 -12.50 -14.23 -0.41
C PRO A 97 -11.20 -14.99 -0.14
N ALA A 98 -10.03 -14.35 -0.31
CA ALA A 98 -8.73 -14.97 -0.08
C ALA A 98 -8.53 -15.38 1.39
N VAL A 99 -8.91 -14.52 2.35
CA VAL A 99 -8.82 -14.84 3.79
C VAL A 99 -9.64 -16.08 4.14
N ARG A 100 -10.82 -16.24 3.55
CA ARG A 100 -11.75 -17.36 3.83
C ARG A 100 -11.58 -18.56 2.90
N ASN A 101 -10.59 -18.53 2.00
CA ASN A 101 -10.42 -19.53 0.95
C ASN A 101 -11.69 -19.79 0.12
N ASP A 102 -12.42 -18.73 -0.22
CA ASP A 102 -13.61 -18.82 -1.06
C ASP A 102 -13.20 -19.04 -2.53
N THR A 103 -12.91 -20.30 -2.83
CA THR A 103 -12.43 -20.75 -4.14
C THR A 103 -13.44 -20.52 -5.25
N GLU A 104 -14.75 -20.52 -4.95
CA GLU A 104 -15.78 -20.24 -5.93
C GLU A 104 -15.75 -18.79 -6.38
N SER A 105 -15.69 -17.84 -5.43
CA SER A 105 -15.57 -16.41 -5.75
C SER A 105 -14.24 -16.11 -6.45
N ILE A 106 -13.13 -16.69 -5.97
CA ILE A 106 -11.80 -16.56 -6.60
C ILE A 106 -11.84 -17.02 -8.06
N LYS A 107 -12.44 -18.17 -8.34
CA LYS A 107 -12.56 -18.70 -9.71
C LYS A 107 -13.36 -17.75 -10.60
N LYS A 108 -14.51 -17.24 -10.12
CA LYS A 108 -15.32 -16.28 -10.88
C LYS A 108 -14.54 -14.99 -11.19
N HIS A 109 -13.77 -14.47 -10.24
CA HIS A 109 -12.92 -13.31 -10.49
C HIS A 109 -11.84 -13.58 -11.54
N LEU A 110 -11.22 -14.76 -11.50
CA LEU A 110 -10.24 -15.15 -12.51
C LEU A 110 -10.88 -15.24 -13.91
N ASP A 111 -12.09 -15.76 -14.01
CA ASP A 111 -12.82 -15.82 -15.29
C ASP A 111 -13.13 -14.41 -15.82
N LEU A 112 -13.51 -13.46 -14.96
CA LEU A 112 -13.69 -12.04 -15.32
C LEU A 112 -12.40 -11.39 -15.82
N LEU A 113 -11.25 -11.85 -15.35
CA LEU A 113 -9.93 -11.36 -15.74
C LEU A 113 -9.32 -12.13 -16.94
N SER A 114 -10.08 -13.03 -17.59
CA SER A 114 -9.58 -13.90 -18.67
C SER A 114 -8.96 -13.17 -19.86
N SER A 115 -9.36 -11.92 -20.12
CA SER A 115 -8.80 -11.08 -21.17
C SER A 115 -7.49 -10.36 -20.78
N SER A 116 -7.05 -10.47 -19.53
CA SER A 116 -5.86 -9.79 -18.99
C SER A 116 -5.00 -10.77 -18.16
N PRO A 117 -4.18 -11.61 -18.82
CA PRO A 117 -3.33 -12.60 -18.14
C PRO A 117 -2.42 -12.01 -17.06
N GLU A 118 -1.92 -10.80 -17.27
CA GLU A 118 -1.11 -10.05 -16.31
C GLU A 118 -1.87 -9.73 -15.01
N TYR A 119 -3.14 -9.33 -15.10
CA TYR A 119 -3.97 -9.09 -13.92
C TYR A 119 -4.34 -10.39 -13.21
N GLN A 120 -4.56 -11.49 -13.95
CA GLN A 120 -4.76 -12.81 -13.36
C GLN A 120 -3.55 -13.25 -12.54
N GLN A 121 -2.33 -13.03 -13.04
CA GLN A 121 -1.11 -13.39 -12.32
C GLN A 121 -0.99 -12.63 -11.00
N ILE A 122 -1.20 -11.31 -11.04
CA ILE A 122 -1.19 -10.46 -9.84
C ILE A 122 -2.27 -10.90 -8.85
N TYR A 123 -3.50 -11.12 -9.33
CA TYR A 123 -4.62 -11.53 -8.50
C TYR A 123 -4.36 -12.86 -7.78
N LYS A 124 -3.82 -13.87 -8.49
CA LYS A 124 -3.45 -15.16 -7.91
C LYS A 124 -2.38 -15.01 -6.85
N LEU A 125 -1.28 -14.33 -7.19
CA LEU A 125 -0.15 -14.14 -6.28
C LEU A 125 -0.60 -13.48 -4.96
N ILE A 126 -1.32 -12.36 -5.06
CA ILE A 126 -1.80 -11.62 -3.88
C ILE A 126 -2.80 -12.45 -3.09
N SER A 127 -3.74 -13.14 -3.75
CA SER A 127 -4.74 -13.98 -3.06
C SER A 127 -4.09 -15.14 -2.30
N ASP A 128 -3.12 -15.82 -2.93
CA ASP A 128 -2.39 -16.93 -2.33
C ASP A 128 -1.58 -16.46 -1.12
N ASP A 129 -0.92 -15.31 -1.22
CA ASP A 129 -0.10 -14.76 -0.13
C ASP A 129 -0.97 -14.21 1.02
N ILE A 130 -2.13 -13.61 0.73
CA ILE A 130 -3.13 -13.25 1.75
C ILE A 130 -3.57 -14.50 2.51
N PHE A 131 -3.93 -15.58 1.79
CA PHE A 131 -4.36 -16.83 2.42
C PHE A 131 -3.25 -17.42 3.31
N LYS A 132 -2.01 -17.52 2.81
CA LYS A 132 -0.87 -18.02 3.60
C LYS A 132 -0.63 -17.17 4.86
N ALA A 133 -0.64 -15.84 4.73
CA ALA A 133 -0.41 -14.94 5.86
C ALA A 133 -1.43 -15.14 6.99
N HIS A 134 -2.67 -15.49 6.67
CA HIS A 134 -3.73 -15.71 7.66
C HIS A 134 -3.69 -17.11 8.27
N ASN A 135 -3.30 -18.13 7.51
CA ASN A 135 -3.22 -19.51 8.05
C ASN A 135 -1.90 -19.83 8.74
N LEU A 136 -0.86 -19.01 8.58
CA LEU A 136 0.38 -19.14 9.37
C LEU A 136 0.24 -18.59 10.79
N VAL A 137 -0.85 -17.87 11.08
CA VAL A 137 -1.12 -17.22 12.37
C VAL A 137 -2.16 -17.99 13.21
N THR A 138 -2.65 -19.12 12.69
CA THR A 138 -3.53 -20.10 13.37
C THR A 138 -2.83 -21.44 13.54
#